data_AF-A0A1F9A986-F1
#
_entry.id   AF-A0A1F9A986-F1
#
_cell.length_a   1.000
_cell.length_b   1.000
_cell.length_c   1.000
_cell.angle_alpha   90.00
_cell.angle_beta   90.00
_cell.angle_gamma   90.00
#
_symmetry.space_group_name_H-M   'P 1'
#
loop_
_entity.id
_entity.type
_entity.pdbx_description
1 polymer ?
#
loop_
_entity_poly.entity_id
_entity_poly.type
_entity_poly.pdbx_seq_one_letter_code
_entity_poly.pdbx_strand_id
1 'polypeptide(L)'
;MSILCYILFFSMLGSIGAVLGASLILFLPERYRWKFILVFVSYATGTLLSSALLGMIPKAMKRSASPLSISATILAGIMLFFFLEKLVIWRHCHERACPESETGNECYADRLHIQRHFYDPLFRSETLKILTILR
;
A
#
# COMPACT_ATOMS: atom_id res chain seq x y z
N MET A 1 20.96 -11.35 27.42
CA MET A 1 20.64 -10.18 26.58
C MET A 1 19.13 -10.00 26.59
N SER A 2 18.62 -8.89 27.12
CA SER A 2 17.18 -8.67 27.31
C SER A 2 16.46 -8.54 25.97
N ILE A 3 15.34 -9.26 25.77
CA ILE A 3 14.48 -9.15 24.56
C ILE A 3 14.16 -7.68 24.21
N LEU A 4 13.98 -6.85 25.25
CA LEU A 4 13.76 -5.41 25.14
C LEU A 4 14.87 -4.69 24.36
N CYS A 5 16.14 -5.02 24.60
CA CYS A 5 17.26 -4.40 23.88
C CYS A 5 17.21 -4.73 22.39
N TYR A 6 16.84 -5.96 22.02
CA TYR A 6 16.69 -6.34 20.62
C TYR A 6 15.56 -5.57 19.93
N ILE A 7 14.38 -5.48 20.56
CA ILE A 7 13.25 -4.74 20.00
C ILE A 7 13.64 -3.27 19.79
N LEU A 8 14.24 -2.63 20.80
CA LEU A 8 14.69 -1.24 20.70
C LEU A 8 15.74 -1.05 19.59
N PHE A 9 16.70 -1.96 19.50
CA PHE A 9 17.74 -1.92 18.48
C PHE A 9 17.17 -2.02 17.06
N PHE A 10 16.28 -2.99 16.81
CA PHE A 10 15.64 -3.15 15.49
C PHE A 10 14.70 -1.98 15.15
N SER A 11 13.99 -1.42 16.14
CA SER A 11 13.16 -0.24 15.93
C SER A 11 13.99 1.01 15.56
N MET A 12 15.10 1.25 16.27
CA MET A 12 16.04 2.33 15.94
C MET A 12 16.63 2.15 14.55
N LEU A 13 17.08 0.93 14.23
CA LEU A 13 17.66 0.61 12.93
C LEU A 13 16.65 0.79 11.80
N GLY A 14 15.41 0.37 12.00
CA GLY A 14 14.31 0.58 11.04
C GLY A 14 14.01 2.06 10.80
N SER A 15 14.01 2.88 11.85
CA SER A 15 13.79 4.33 11.75
C SER A 15 14.92 5.02 10.97
N ILE A 16 16.19 4.73 11.30
CA ILE A 16 17.35 5.28 10.59
C ILE A 16 17.31 4.85 9.12
N GLY A 17 17.01 3.57 8.84
CA GLY A 17 16.86 3.06 7.49
C GLY A 17 15.77 3.78 6.68
N ALA A 18 14.63 4.08 7.30
CA ALA A 18 13.54 4.81 6.65
C ALA A 18 13.95 6.25 6.29
N VAL A 19 14.64 6.96 7.19
CA VAL A 19 15.13 8.32 6.95
C VAL A 19 16.19 8.34 5.85
N LEU A 20 17.15 7.41 5.87
CA LEU A 20 18.16 7.28 4.84
C LEU A 20 17.55 6.93 3.48
N GLY A 21 16.57 6.03 3.45
CA GLY A 21 15.84 5.68 2.22
C GLY A 21 15.12 6.90 1.62
N ALA A 22 14.42 7.67 2.46
CA ALA A 22 13.76 8.91 2.02
C ALA A 22 14.77 9.96 1.51
N SER A 23 15.90 10.12 2.20
CA SER A 23 16.98 11.02 1.81
C SER A 23 17.59 10.63 0.45
N LEU A 24 17.84 9.33 0.24
CA LEU A 24 18.38 8.82 -1.02
C LEU A 24 17.41 9.04 -2.19
N ILE A 25 16.11 8.79 -1.98
CA ILE A 25 15.05 9.06 -2.97
C ILE A 25 14.98 10.55 -3.34
N LEU A 26 15.27 11.44 -2.39
CA LEU A 26 15.33 12.89 -2.63
C LEU A 26 16.54 13.31 -3.47
N PHE A 27 17.64 12.56 -3.40
CA PHE A 27 18.84 12.79 -4.20
C PHE A 27 18.68 12.30 -5.66
N LEU A 28 17.71 11.41 -5.91
CA LEU A 28 17.41 10.91 -7.25
C LEU A 28 16.67 11.96 -8.11
N PRO A 29 16.95 12.02 -9.43
CA PRO A 29 16.28 12.92 -10.34
C PRO A 29 14.78 12.62 -10.42
N GLU A 30 13.95 13.66 -10.59
CA GLU A 30 12.47 13.58 -10.56
C GLU A 30 11.89 12.47 -11.45
N ARG A 31 12.51 12.24 -12.62
CA ARG A 31 12.06 11.22 -13.58
C ARG A 31 12.01 9.79 -13.02
N TYR A 32 12.82 9.48 -11.99
CA TYR A 32 12.84 8.14 -11.38
C TYR A 32 12.09 8.09 -10.05
N ARG A 33 11.92 9.21 -9.35
CA ARG A 33 11.32 9.28 -8.01
C ARG A 33 9.97 8.56 -7.94
N TRP A 34 9.10 8.85 -8.90
CA TRP A 34 7.76 8.27 -8.97
C TRP A 34 7.75 6.76 -9.25
N LYS A 35 8.66 6.29 -10.12
CA LYS A 35 8.79 4.84 -10.41
C LYS A 35 9.27 4.08 -9.18
N PHE A 36 10.26 4.60 -8.46
CA PHE A 36 10.76 3.95 -7.24
C PHE A 36 9.69 3.89 -6.16
N ILE A 37 8.94 4.97 -5.93
CA ILE A 37 7.85 4.99 -4.93
C ILE A 37 6.83 3.87 -5.24
N LEU A 38 6.39 3.74 -6.49
CA LEU A 38 5.46 2.68 -6.89
C LEU A 38 6.02 1.28 -6.66
N VAL A 39 7.27 1.04 -7.05
CA VAL A 39 7.94 -0.25 -6.87
C VAL A 39 8.07 -0.60 -5.38
N PHE A 40 8.46 0.36 -4.53
CA PHE A 40 8.57 0.16 -3.09
C PHE A 40 7.21 -0.08 -2.43
N VAL A 41 6.16 0.64 -2.84
CA VAL A 41 4.80 0.44 -2.31
C VAL A 41 4.27 -0.95 -2.68
N SER A 42 4.48 -1.39 -3.93
CA SER A 42 4.12 -2.74 -4.38
C SER A 42 4.92 -3.81 -3.62
N TYR A 43 6.23 -3.61 -3.47
CA TYR A 43 7.10 -4.51 -2.70
C TYR A 43 6.65 -4.63 -1.25
N ALA A 44 6.41 -3.50 -0.56
CA ALA A 44 5.96 -3.48 0.82
C ALA A 44 4.62 -4.22 0.99
N THR A 45 3.64 -3.89 0.16
CA THR A 45 2.32 -4.56 0.18
C THR A 45 2.45 -6.06 -0.05
N GLY A 46 3.30 -6.48 -1.00
CA GLY A 46 3.60 -7.89 -1.26
C GLY A 46 4.23 -8.61 -0.06
N THR A 47 5.21 -7.99 0.61
CA THR A 47 5.84 -8.58 1.81
C THR A 47 4.87 -8.70 2.99
N LEU A 48 4.00 -7.71 3.19
CA LEU A 48 2.99 -7.74 4.24
C LEU A 48 1.94 -8.83 3.97
N LEU A 49 1.46 -8.95 2.73
CA LEU A 49 0.53 -10.00 2.34
C LEU A 49 1.16 -11.39 2.49
N SER A 50 2.42 -11.55 2.06
CA SER A 50 3.18 -12.79 2.23
C SER A 50 3.33 -13.16 3.71
N SER A 51 3.76 -12.21 4.56
CA SER A 51 3.91 -12.42 6.01
C SER A 51 2.58 -12.79 6.69
N ALA A 52 1.48 -12.16 6.27
CA ALA A 52 0.15 -12.48 6.78
C ALA A 52 -0.29 -13.90 6.38
N LEU A 53 -0.22 -14.24 5.08
CA LEU A 53 -0.74 -15.52 4.56
C LEU A 53 0.13 -16.72 4.93
N LEU A 54 1.46 -16.61 4.81
CA LEU A 54 2.39 -17.73 5.04
C LEU A 54 2.85 -17.82 6.49
N GLY A 55 2.93 -16.69 7.19
CA GLY A 55 3.39 -16.62 8.57
C GLY A 55 2.25 -16.68 9.58
N MET A 56 1.44 -15.63 9.61
CA MET A 56 0.42 -15.42 10.66
C MET A 56 -0.74 -16.41 10.59
N ILE A 57 -1.42 -16.54 9.44
CA ILE A 57 -2.63 -17.37 9.29
C ILE A 57 -2.40 -18.84 9.67
N PRO A 58 -1.43 -19.58 9.09
CA PRO A 58 -1.23 -20.99 9.42
C PRO A 58 -0.78 -21.19 10.86
N LYS A 59 -0.05 -20.22 11.44
CA LYS A 59 0.37 -20.26 12.85
C LYS A 59 -0.82 -20.09 13.79
N ALA A 60 -1.72 -19.16 13.47
CA ALA A 60 -2.96 -18.93 14.22
C ALA A 60 -3.84 -20.19 14.17
N MET A 61 -4.06 -20.77 12.99
CA MET A 61 -4.88 -21.98 12.83
C MET A 61 -4.35 -23.19 13.61
N LYS A 62 -3.02 -23.33 13.72
CA LYS A 62 -2.39 -24.38 14.53
C LYS A 62 -2.48 -24.15 16.04
N ARG A 63 -2.65 -22.90 16.49
CA ARG A 63 -2.62 -22.52 17.92
C ARG A 63 -4.02 -22.38 18.52
N SER A 64 -5.02 -21.98 17.72
CA SER A 64 -6.39 -21.74 18.18
C SER A 64 -7.27 -22.99 18.10
N ALA A 65 -8.25 -23.11 18.99
CA ALA A 65 -9.21 -24.20 18.98
C ALA A 65 -10.32 -24.05 17.91
N SER A 66 -10.62 -22.84 17.42
CA SER A 66 -11.74 -22.58 16.50
C SER A 66 -11.32 -21.83 15.22
N PRO A 67 -11.41 -22.45 14.03
CA PRO A 67 -11.12 -21.77 12.76
C PRO A 67 -12.10 -20.60 12.49
N LEU A 68 -13.32 -20.67 13.03
CA LEU A 68 -14.33 -19.63 12.92
C LEU A 68 -13.91 -18.30 13.57
N SER A 69 -13.20 -18.37 14.70
CA SER A 69 -12.78 -17.15 15.43
C SER A 69 -11.65 -16.43 14.69
N ILE A 70 -10.76 -17.17 14.03
CA ILE A 70 -9.69 -16.59 13.20
C ILE A 70 -10.29 -15.92 11.97
N SER A 71 -11.16 -16.60 11.23
CA SER A 71 -11.78 -16.03 10.03
C SER A 71 -12.62 -14.80 10.36
N ALA A 72 -13.33 -14.80 11.49
CA ALA A 72 -14.04 -13.61 11.99
C ALA A 72 -13.10 -12.44 12.28
N THR A 73 -11.92 -12.70 12.87
CA THR A 73 -10.92 -11.65 13.16
C THR A 73 -10.32 -11.08 11.87
N ILE A 74 -10.03 -11.92 10.87
CA ILE A 74 -9.57 -11.48 9.55
C ILE A 74 -10.63 -10.62 8.88
N LEU A 75 -11.89 -11.06 8.87
CA LEU A 75 -13.01 -10.32 8.31
C LEU A 75 -13.19 -8.96 9.01
N ALA A 76 -13.09 -8.93 10.33
CA ALA A 76 -13.13 -7.70 11.12
C ALA A 76 -12.00 -6.74 10.75
N GLY A 77 -10.78 -7.24 10.53
CA GLY A 77 -9.65 -6.43 10.04
C GLY A 77 -9.88 -5.84 8.66
N ILE A 78 -10.43 -6.62 7.72
CA ILE A 78 -10.77 -6.15 6.37
C ILE A 78 -11.88 -5.10 6.43
N MET A 79 -12.93 -5.34 7.22
CA MET A 79 -13.99 -4.37 7.46
C MET A 79 -13.46 -3.07 8.06
N LEU A 80 -12.60 -3.15 9.09
CA LEU A 80 -11.96 -1.98 9.68
C LEU A 80 -11.18 -1.17 8.64
N PHE A 81 -10.38 -1.85 7.80
CA PHE A 81 -9.60 -1.18 6.75
C PHE A 81 -10.51 -0.51 5.71
N PHE A 82 -11.63 -1.15 5.37
CA PHE A 82 -12.65 -0.58 4.50
C PHE A 82 -13.27 0.70 5.08
N PHE A 83 -13.57 0.72 6.38
CA PHE A 83 -14.04 1.95 7.05
C PHE A 83 -12.96 3.03 7.07
N LEU A 84 -11.70 2.67 7.37
CA LEU A 84 -10.57 3.61 7.34
C LEU A 84 -10.40 4.24 5.95
N GLU A 85 -10.56 3.48 4.87
CA GLU A 85 -10.55 4.01 3.51
C GLU A 85 -11.65 5.06 3.31
N LYS A 86 -12.88 4.76 3.72
CA LYS A 86 -14.01 5.69 3.58
C LYS A 86 -13.83 6.96 4.41
N LEU A 87 -13.24 6.86 5.61
CA LEU A 87 -12.91 8.01 6.46
C LEU A 87 -11.79 8.88 5.89
N VAL A 88 -10.77 8.27 5.29
CA VAL A 88 -9.67 8.99 4.63
C VAL A 88 -10.16 9.80 3.43
N ILE A 89 -11.08 9.25 2.64
CA ILE A 89 -11.66 9.93 1.46
C ILE A 89 -12.63 11.05 1.89
N TRP A 90 -13.35 10.88 2.99
CA TRP A 90 -14.31 11.88 3.49
C TRP A 90 -13.66 13.25 3.75
N ARG A 91 -12.39 13.29 4.21
CA ARG A 91 -11.68 14.56 4.45
C ARG A 91 -11.27 15.28 3.15
N HIS A 92 -11.04 14.58 2.06
CA HIS A 92 -10.70 15.21 0.76
C HIS A 92 -11.92 15.80 0.04
N CYS A 93 -13.14 15.40 0.42
CA CYS A 93 -14.37 16.00 -0.11
C CYS A 93 -14.78 17.30 0.59
N HIS A 94 -14.08 17.74 1.64
CA HIS A 94 -14.42 18.98 2.34
C HIS A 94 -13.65 20.22 1.83
N GLU A 95 -12.58 20.05 1.05
CA GLU A 95 -11.77 21.17 0.52
C GLU A 95 -12.19 21.63 -0.89
N ARG A 96 -12.99 20.84 -1.62
CA ARG A 96 -13.56 21.24 -2.92
C ARG A 96 -15.06 21.36 -2.78
N ALA A 97 -15.55 22.58 -2.63
CA ALA A 97 -16.96 22.87 -2.78
C ALA A 97 -17.47 22.29 -4.12
N CYS A 98 -18.27 21.23 -4.07
CA CYS A 98 -19.03 20.75 -5.22
C CYS A 98 -20.25 21.67 -5.36
N PRO A 99 -20.42 22.40 -6.48
CA PRO A 99 -21.71 23.01 -6.79
C PRO A 99 -22.73 21.89 -7.01
N GLU A 100 -23.91 22.06 -6.43
CA GLU A 100 -25.06 21.18 -6.60
C GLU A 100 -25.51 21.18 -8.07
N SER A 101 -25.05 20.23 -8.86
CA SER A 101 -25.73 19.84 -10.10
C SER A 101 -25.88 18.33 -10.13
N GLU A 102 -27.09 17.93 -10.46
CA GLU A 102 -27.66 16.60 -10.32
C GLU A 102 -26.89 15.56 -11.14
N THR A 103 -26.21 14.62 -10.46
CA THR A 103 -26.14 13.17 -10.78
C THR A 103 -25.07 12.52 -9.90
N GLY A 104 -25.49 11.65 -8.99
CA GLY A 104 -24.65 11.04 -7.93
C GLY A 104 -23.56 10.04 -8.38
N ASN A 105 -23.07 10.12 -9.62
CA ASN A 105 -22.07 9.19 -10.17
C ASN A 105 -20.73 9.85 -10.56
N GLU A 106 -20.59 11.18 -10.50
CA GLU A 106 -19.39 11.85 -11.01
C GLU A 106 -18.20 11.88 -10.03
N CYS A 107 -18.43 11.76 -8.72
CA CYS A 107 -17.36 11.76 -7.71
C CYS A 107 -16.54 10.44 -7.66
N TYR A 108 -16.95 9.40 -8.41
CA TYR A 108 -16.16 8.16 -8.55
C TYR A 108 -15.23 8.19 -9.77
N ALA A 109 -15.53 9.02 -10.77
CA ALA A 109 -14.76 9.09 -12.03
C ALA A 109 -13.34 9.65 -11.84
N ASP A 110 -13.11 10.47 -10.80
CA ASP A 110 -11.78 11.03 -10.49
C ASP A 110 -10.80 9.97 -9.93
N ARG A 111 -11.31 8.91 -9.29
CA ARG A 111 -10.46 7.81 -8.77
C ARG A 111 -9.80 6.98 -9.86
N LEU A 112 -10.40 6.89 -11.05
CA LEU A 112 -9.80 6.15 -12.18
C LEU A 112 -8.73 6.95 -12.92
N HIS A 113 -8.73 8.28 -12.82
CA HIS A 113 -7.76 9.13 -13.50
C HIS A 113 -6.45 9.30 -12.72
N ILE A 114 -6.49 9.41 -11.39
CA ILE A 114 -5.25 9.53 -10.58
C ILE A 114 -4.42 8.24 -10.60
N GLN A 115 -5.05 7.06 -10.53
CA GLN A 115 -4.30 5.81 -10.59
C GLN A 115 -3.71 5.54 -11.99
N ARG A 116 -4.45 5.83 -13.06
CA ARG A 116 -3.94 5.66 -14.44
C ARG A 116 -2.77 6.58 -14.73
N HIS A 117 -2.86 7.87 -14.40
CA HIS A 117 -1.83 8.85 -14.74
C HIS A 117 -0.48 8.57 -14.04
N PHE A 118 -0.51 7.87 -12.91
CA PHE A 118 0.69 7.51 -12.15
C PHE A 118 1.28 6.14 -12.52
N TYR A 119 0.45 5.17 -12.93
CA TYR A 119 0.89 3.82 -13.33
C TYR A 119 1.28 3.69 -14.82
N ASP A 120 0.69 4.51 -15.71
CA ASP A 120 0.88 4.48 -17.16
C ASP A 120 2.35 4.58 -17.65
N PRO A 121 3.23 5.45 -17.10
CA PRO A 121 4.60 5.56 -17.60
C PRO A 121 5.52 4.39 -17.18
N LEU A 122 5.08 3.54 -16.25
CA LEU A 122 5.80 2.32 -15.86
C LEU A 122 5.40 1.13 -16.74
N PHE A 123 4.10 0.92 -16.98
CA PHE A 123 3.63 -0.19 -17.83
C PHE A 123 4.05 -0.02 -19.30
N ARG A 124 4.00 1.20 -19.86
CA ARG A 124 4.40 1.49 -21.26
C ARG A 124 5.87 1.20 -21.52
N SER A 125 6.75 1.37 -20.54
CA SER A 125 8.19 1.09 -20.66
C SER A 125 8.49 -0.42 -20.72
N GLU A 126 7.73 -1.25 -20.02
CA GLU A 126 7.94 -2.70 -20.01
C GLU A 126 7.22 -3.37 -21.19
N THR A 127 6.03 -2.88 -21.59
CA THR A 127 5.36 -3.36 -22.80
C THR A 127 6.16 -3.05 -24.07
N LEU A 128 6.82 -1.88 -24.18
CA LEU A 128 7.70 -1.60 -25.33
C LEU A 128 8.91 -2.55 -25.39
N LYS A 129 9.52 -2.87 -24.24
CA LYS A 129 10.64 -3.83 -24.18
C LYS A 129 10.19 -5.24 -24.57
N ILE A 130 9.03 -5.67 -24.08
CA ILE A 130 8.45 -6.98 -24.44
C ILE A 130 8.09 -7.03 -25.93
N LEU A 131 7.50 -5.96 -26.49
CA LEU A 131 7.22 -5.87 -27.93
C LEU A 131 8.48 -5.84 -28.80
N THR A 132 9.61 -5.32 -28.28
CA THR A 132 10.90 -5.30 -29.00
C THR A 132 11.60 -6.66 -28.95
N ILE A 133 11.32 -7.49 -27.94
CA ILE A 133 11.81 -8.88 -27.87
C ILE A 133 10.97 -9.81 -28.76
N LEU A 134 9.70 -9.46 -29.04
CA LEU A 134 8.77 -10.21 -29.88
C LEU A 134 8.77 -9.79 -31.37
N ARG A 135 9.66 -8.88 -31.78
CA ARG A 135 9.86 -8.46 -33.17
C ARG A 135 11.29 -8.76 -33.60
#